data_AF-A0A942B8C8-F1
#
_entry.id   AF-A0A942B8C8-F1
#
_cell.length_a   1.000
_cell.length_b   1.000
_cell.length_c   1.000
_cell.angle_alpha   90.00
_cell.angle_beta   90.00
_cell.angle_gamma   90.00
#
_symmetry.space_group_name_H-M   'P 1'
#
loop_
_entity.id
_entity.type
_entity.pdbx_description
1 polymer ?
#
loop_
_entity_poly.entity_id
_entity_poly.type
_entity_poly.pdbx_seq_one_letter_code
_entity_poly.pdbx_strand_id
1 'polypeptide(L)'
;TITVGGQNVLFTGGRAGADGLTLSDANGNKLVITQGGNTTGTALMGQVIAADSAFQIGFLANTTANLALRNMSANQLGSGVSSGLTVANLDITTSAGATSALSVLDKAIDEVSQMRGRIGNFQRNTLESNNRSLQSMKENLSNSESAIRDLDVASEMTNYTKLQVMQQAGMAMLGQANQGGQSVLSLLRG
;
A
#
# COMPACT_ATOMS: atom_id res chain seq x y z
N THR A 1 -14.72 -25.09 -20.71
CA THR A 1 -15.64 -24.08 -20.15
C THR A 1 -16.51 -24.79 -19.14
N ILE A 2 -16.62 -24.25 -17.92
CA ILE A 2 -17.56 -24.75 -16.92
C ILE A 2 -18.63 -23.67 -16.77
N THR A 3 -19.89 -24.07 -16.86
CA THR A 3 -21.03 -23.16 -16.70
C THR A 3 -21.38 -23.09 -15.22
N VAL A 4 -21.19 -21.93 -14.61
CA VAL A 4 -21.66 -21.64 -13.24
C VAL A 4 -22.70 -20.53 -13.35
N GLY A 5 -23.92 -20.80 -12.89
CA GLY A 5 -25.00 -19.79 -12.90
C GLY A 5 -25.43 -19.29 -14.28
N GLY A 6 -25.24 -20.09 -15.34
CA GLY A 6 -25.65 -19.73 -16.71
C GLY A 6 -24.65 -18.88 -17.49
N GLN A 7 -23.51 -18.52 -16.91
CA GLN A 7 -22.43 -17.80 -17.61
C GLN A 7 -21.26 -18.75 -17.92
N ASN A 8 -20.78 -18.69 -19.17
CA ASN A 8 -19.63 -19.46 -19.61
C ASN A 8 -18.34 -18.69 -19.31
N VAL A 9 -17.61 -19.13 -18.29
CA VAL A 9 -16.26 -18.60 -18.00
C VAL A 9 -15.23 -19.46 -18.74
N LEU A 10 -14.37 -18.80 -19.53
CA LEU A 10 -13.25 -19.43 -20.21
C LEU A 10 -12.09 -19.55 -19.23
N PHE A 11 -11.76 -20.79 -18.84
CA PHE A 11 -10.60 -21.07 -17.98
C PHE A 11 -9.38 -21.36 -18.85
N THR A 12 -8.32 -20.56 -18.72
CA THR A 12 -7.02 -20.83 -19.33
C THR A 12 -6.26 -21.81 -18.44
N GLY A 13 -6.22 -23.09 -18.82
CA GLY A 13 -5.44 -24.10 -18.12
C GLY A 13 -3.94 -23.88 -18.36
N GLY A 14 -3.21 -23.46 -17.33
CA GLY A 14 -1.74 -23.42 -17.33
C GLY A 14 -1.16 -24.62 -16.60
N ARG A 15 -0.27 -25.39 -17.25
CA ARG A 15 0.62 -26.32 -16.55
C ARG A 15 1.73 -25.49 -15.91
N ALA A 16 1.62 -25.19 -14.62
CA ALA A 16 2.82 -24.89 -13.83
C ALA A 16 3.56 -26.23 -13.67
N GLY A 17 4.87 -26.26 -14.00
CA GLY A 17 5.67 -27.49 -13.93
C GLY A 17 5.47 -28.22 -12.59
N ALA A 18 5.29 -29.54 -12.69
CA ALA A 18 5.04 -30.49 -11.60
C ALA A 18 4.00 -30.05 -10.54
N ASP A 19 2.82 -30.69 -10.58
CA ASP A 19 1.96 -30.91 -9.40
C ASP A 19 0.87 -29.89 -8.99
N GLY A 20 -0.05 -29.55 -9.91
CA GLY A 20 -1.40 -29.03 -9.58
C GLY A 20 -2.22 -28.44 -10.75
N LEU A 21 -3.55 -28.31 -10.60
CA LEU A 21 -4.43 -27.59 -11.54
C LEU A 21 -4.76 -26.21 -10.97
N THR A 22 -4.44 -25.15 -11.70
CA THR A 22 -4.86 -23.79 -11.34
C THR A 22 -5.90 -23.28 -12.32
N LEU A 23 -7.12 -23.06 -11.85
CA LEU A 23 -8.20 -22.44 -12.60
C LEU A 23 -8.24 -20.96 -12.22
N SER A 24 -8.08 -20.06 -13.18
CA SER A 24 -8.20 -18.62 -12.97
C SER A 24 -9.34 -18.04 -13.82
N ASP A 25 -10.12 -17.12 -13.27
CA ASP A 25 -11.09 -16.32 -14.03
C ASP A 25 -10.54 -14.94 -14.41
N ALA A 26 -11.28 -14.21 -15.26
CA ALA A 26 -10.91 -12.86 -15.72
C ALA A 26 -10.94 -11.79 -14.61
N ASN A 27 -11.50 -12.11 -13.44
CA ASN A 27 -11.57 -11.24 -12.27
C ASN A 27 -10.42 -11.53 -11.28
N GLY A 28 -9.47 -12.40 -11.64
CA GLY A 28 -8.32 -12.75 -10.82
C GLY A 28 -8.59 -13.79 -9.74
N ASN A 29 -9.78 -14.39 -9.70
CA ASN A 29 -10.09 -15.47 -8.77
C ASN A 29 -9.30 -16.72 -9.19
N LYS A 30 -8.63 -17.37 -8.24
CA LYS A 30 -7.86 -18.58 -8.50
C LYS A 30 -8.35 -19.73 -7.63
N LEU A 31 -8.65 -20.86 -8.27
CA LEU A 31 -8.86 -22.15 -7.63
C LEU A 31 -7.65 -23.03 -7.93
N VAL A 32 -6.88 -23.35 -6.88
CA VAL A 32 -5.70 -24.21 -6.98
C VAL A 32 -6.01 -25.58 -6.40
N ILE A 33 -5.90 -26.62 -7.21
CA ILE A 33 -5.96 -28.03 -6.81
C ILE A 33 -4.52 -28.53 -6.73
N THR A 34 -4.04 -28.77 -5.51
CA THR A 34 -2.70 -29.33 -5.25
C THR A 34 -2.71 -30.85 -5.39
N GLN A 35 -1.54 -31.47 -5.63
CA GLN A 35 -1.38 -32.92 -5.81
C GLN A 35 -2.02 -33.77 -4.68
N GLY A 36 -2.04 -33.28 -3.44
CA GLY A 36 -2.70 -33.95 -2.31
C GLY A 36 -4.21 -34.11 -2.47
N GLY A 37 -4.87 -33.23 -3.24
CA GLY A 37 -6.30 -33.29 -3.53
C GLY A 37 -6.68 -34.31 -4.62
N ASN A 38 -5.69 -34.96 -5.27
CA ASN A 38 -5.90 -36.04 -6.24
C ASN A 38 -5.82 -37.44 -5.60
N THR A 39 -5.78 -37.52 -4.27
CA THR A 39 -5.89 -38.80 -3.54
C THR A 39 -7.35 -39.02 -3.14
N THR A 40 -7.83 -40.27 -3.15
CA THR A 40 -9.23 -40.68 -2.86
C THR A 40 -9.64 -40.45 -1.39
N GLY A 41 -8.90 -39.65 -0.63
CA GLY A 41 -9.19 -39.26 0.74
C GLY A 41 -9.59 -37.79 0.84
N THR A 42 -10.27 -37.42 1.93
CA THR A 42 -10.76 -36.07 2.25
C THR A 42 -9.64 -35.06 2.51
N ALA A 43 -8.70 -34.90 1.58
CA ALA A 43 -7.73 -33.82 1.58
C ALA A 43 -8.40 -32.55 1.04
N LEU A 44 -8.10 -31.38 1.60
CA LEU A 44 -8.67 -30.09 1.22
C LEU A 44 -8.51 -29.85 -0.30
N MET A 45 -9.59 -30.05 -1.06
CA MET A 45 -9.56 -30.27 -2.53
C MET A 45 -9.42 -28.99 -3.38
N GLY A 46 -9.28 -27.83 -2.73
CA GLY A 46 -9.11 -26.58 -3.44
C GLY A 46 -9.34 -25.37 -2.54
N GLN A 47 -8.49 -24.36 -2.68
CA GLN A 47 -8.68 -23.07 -2.04
C GLN A 47 -9.27 -22.11 -3.08
N VAL A 48 -10.49 -21.62 -2.83
CA VAL A 48 -11.03 -20.46 -3.55
C VAL A 48 -10.42 -19.21 -2.93
N ILE A 49 -9.56 -18.53 -3.68
CA ILE A 49 -9.10 -17.18 -3.36
C ILE A 49 -10.03 -16.23 -4.11
N ALA A 50 -10.94 -15.59 -3.39
CA ALA A 50 -11.71 -14.47 -3.92
C ALA A 50 -10.77 -13.31 -4.22
N ALA A 51 -11.04 -12.59 -5.30
CA ALA A 51 -10.29 -11.46 -5.85
C ALA A 51 -9.42 -10.77 -4.80
N ASP A 52 -8.10 -10.80 -5.05
CA ASP A 52 -7.11 -10.07 -4.27
C ASP A 52 -7.62 -8.66 -3.99
N SER A 53 -7.79 -8.30 -2.72
CA SER A 53 -8.02 -6.90 -2.37
C SER A 53 -6.71 -6.17 -2.67
N ALA A 54 -6.67 -5.47 -3.81
CA ALA A 54 -5.53 -4.67 -4.22
C ALA A 54 -5.55 -3.34 -3.45
N PHE A 55 -4.51 -3.10 -2.66
CA PHE A 55 -4.30 -1.86 -1.92
C PHE A 55 -3.29 -1.00 -2.66
N GLN A 56 -3.66 0.23 -2.98
CA GLN A 56 -2.70 1.23 -3.45
C GLN A 56 -1.79 1.63 -2.29
N ILE A 57 -0.50 1.34 -2.39
CA ILE A 57 0.48 1.54 -1.31
C ILE A 57 1.56 2.59 -1.65
N GLY A 58 1.50 3.17 -2.85
CA GLY A 58 2.44 4.19 -3.31
C GLY A 58 1.76 5.42 -3.94
N PHE A 59 2.56 6.42 -4.28
CA PHE A 59 2.09 7.66 -4.91
C PHE A 59 1.97 7.56 -6.45
N LEU A 60 2.59 6.56 -7.07
CA LEU A 60 2.49 6.30 -8.51
C LEU A 60 1.29 5.39 -8.81
N ALA A 61 0.63 5.62 -9.94
CA ALA A 61 -0.42 4.73 -10.41
C ALA A 61 0.11 3.29 -10.54
N ASN A 62 -0.72 2.31 -10.14
CA ASN A 62 -0.43 0.87 -10.18
C ASN A 62 0.60 0.35 -9.16
N THR A 63 1.10 1.16 -8.23
CA THR A 63 1.86 0.65 -7.06
C THR A 63 0.90 0.02 -6.04
N THR A 64 0.52 -1.22 -6.30
CA THR A 64 -0.46 -1.97 -5.50
C THR A 64 0.16 -3.15 -4.77
N ALA A 65 -0.40 -3.48 -3.61
CA ALA A 65 -0.13 -4.69 -2.87
C ALA A 65 -1.41 -5.47 -2.64
N ASN A 66 -1.28 -6.78 -2.73
CA ASN A 66 -2.41 -7.69 -2.86
C ASN A 66 -2.59 -8.50 -1.58
N LEU A 67 -3.83 -8.61 -1.09
CA LEU A 67 -4.18 -9.49 0.01
C LEU A 67 -5.37 -10.40 -0.33
N ALA A 68 -5.05 -11.68 -0.46
CA ALA A 68 -5.99 -12.76 -0.65
C ALA A 68 -6.60 -13.22 0.69
N LEU A 69 -7.92 -13.11 0.82
CA LEU A 69 -8.67 -13.65 1.94
C LEU A 69 -9.46 -14.89 1.51
N ARG A 70 -9.38 -15.94 2.34
CA ARG A 70 -10.22 -17.13 2.17
C ARG A 70 -11.64 -16.83 2.64
N ASN A 71 -12.63 -17.54 2.10
CA ASN A 71 -14.00 -17.49 2.60
C ASN A 71 -14.05 -17.98 4.07
N MET A 72 -14.50 -17.11 4.98
CA MET A 72 -14.62 -17.38 6.43
C MET A 72 -16.07 -17.58 6.88
N SER A 73 -16.98 -17.94 5.95
CA SER A 73 -18.36 -18.29 6.30
C SER A 73 -18.41 -19.58 7.14
N ALA A 74 -19.43 -19.70 7.99
CA ALA A 74 -19.61 -20.86 8.87
C ALA A 74 -19.72 -22.20 8.11
N ASN A 75 -20.16 -22.18 6.85
CA ASN A 75 -20.24 -23.36 5.97
C ASN A 75 -18.86 -23.82 5.43
N GLN A 76 -17.83 -23.00 5.56
CA GLN A 76 -16.48 -23.30 5.04
C GLN A 76 -15.48 -23.57 6.16
N LEU A 77 -15.70 -22.97 7.33
CA LEU A 77 -14.86 -23.13 8.51
C LEU A 77 -14.99 -24.53 9.12
N GLY A 78 -13.84 -25.09 9.53
CA GLY A 78 -13.78 -26.40 10.19
C GLY A 78 -14.12 -27.59 9.27
N SER A 79 -14.24 -27.35 7.96
CA SER A 79 -14.55 -28.39 6.97
C SER A 79 -13.43 -29.43 6.89
N GLY A 80 -13.78 -30.71 6.67
CA GLY A 80 -12.82 -31.81 6.52
C GLY A 80 -12.29 -32.40 7.82
N VAL A 81 -12.82 -32.04 8.99
CA VAL A 81 -12.60 -32.79 10.25
C VAL A 81 -13.49 -34.03 10.31
N SER A 82 -14.75 -33.89 9.88
CA SER A 82 -15.70 -34.99 9.72
C SER A 82 -16.52 -34.77 8.45
N SER A 83 -16.89 -35.85 7.76
CA SER A 83 -17.51 -35.78 6.43
C SER A 83 -18.81 -34.98 6.47
N GLY A 84 -18.83 -33.83 5.79
CA GLY A 84 -20.00 -32.96 5.71
C GLY A 84 -20.26 -32.08 6.94
N LEU A 85 -19.44 -32.15 7.99
CA LEU A 85 -19.60 -31.34 9.20
C LEU A 85 -18.75 -30.06 9.10
N THR A 86 -19.37 -28.94 9.44
CA THR A 86 -18.85 -27.58 9.41
C THR A 86 -19.41 -26.82 10.61
N VAL A 87 -18.91 -25.61 10.88
CA VAL A 87 -19.44 -24.79 11.98
C VAL A 87 -20.95 -24.51 11.83
N ALA A 88 -21.47 -24.47 10.60
CA ALA A 88 -22.87 -24.14 10.34
C ALA A 88 -23.87 -25.26 10.69
N ASN A 89 -23.43 -26.52 10.73
CA ASN A 89 -24.32 -27.69 10.88
C ASN A 89 -23.91 -28.62 12.03
N LEU A 90 -23.35 -28.04 13.09
CA LEU A 90 -23.01 -28.77 14.31
C LEU A 90 -24.26 -29.26 15.05
N ASP A 91 -24.25 -30.54 15.41
CA ASP A 91 -25.24 -31.14 16.29
C ASP A 91 -24.58 -31.58 17.61
N ILE A 92 -25.05 -31.02 18.72
CA ILE A 92 -24.51 -31.22 20.08
C ILE A 92 -25.50 -32.04 20.93
N THR A 93 -26.60 -32.51 20.35
CA THR A 93 -27.65 -33.26 21.08
C THR A 93 -27.16 -34.62 21.59
N THR A 94 -26.10 -35.17 21.00
CA THR A 94 -25.48 -36.44 21.39
C THR A 94 -24.06 -36.22 21.91
N SER A 95 -23.58 -37.11 22.79
CA SER A 95 -22.20 -37.06 23.30
C SER A 95 -21.15 -37.15 22.18
N ALA A 96 -21.38 -38.04 21.20
CA ALA A 96 -20.51 -38.18 20.04
C ALA A 96 -20.55 -36.94 19.11
N GLY A 97 -21.73 -36.33 18.94
CA GLY A 97 -21.90 -35.07 18.22
C GLY A 97 -21.15 -33.92 18.89
N ALA A 98 -21.24 -33.82 20.22
CA ALA A 98 -20.51 -32.83 21.00
C ALA A 98 -18.98 -32.95 20.85
N THR A 99 -18.43 -34.17 20.91
CA THR A 99 -16.99 -34.39 20.70
C THR A 99 -16.56 -34.01 19.28
N SER A 100 -17.36 -34.38 18.27
CA SER A 100 -17.07 -34.02 16.87
C SER A 100 -17.16 -32.50 16.65
N ALA A 101 -18.11 -31.84 17.30
CA ALA A 101 -18.28 -30.40 17.25
C ALA A 101 -17.07 -29.65 17.84
N LEU A 102 -16.52 -30.12 18.96
CA LEU A 102 -15.29 -29.56 19.53
C LEU A 102 -14.12 -29.61 18.53
N SER A 103 -13.90 -30.76 17.88
CA SER A 103 -12.82 -30.88 16.88
C SER A 103 -13.03 -29.97 15.66
N VAL A 104 -14.26 -29.80 15.20
CA VAL A 104 -14.60 -28.87 14.10
C VAL A 104 -14.34 -27.42 14.52
N LEU A 105 -14.72 -27.05 15.74
CA LEU A 105 -14.51 -25.71 16.29
C LEU A 105 -13.02 -25.40 16.49
N ASP A 106 -12.23 -26.33 17.00
CA ASP A 106 -10.77 -26.15 17.16
C ASP A 106 -10.13 -25.83 15.81
N LYS A 107 -10.45 -26.61 14.77
CA LYS A 107 -9.97 -26.33 13.41
C LYS A 107 -10.45 -24.96 12.91
N ALA A 108 -11.71 -24.62 13.11
CA ALA A 108 -12.24 -23.33 12.70
C ALA A 108 -11.51 -22.16 13.39
N ILE A 109 -11.20 -22.30 14.69
CA ILE A 109 -10.44 -21.31 15.45
C ILE A 109 -9.01 -21.18 14.91
N ASP A 110 -8.34 -22.29 14.60
CA ASP A 110 -7.01 -22.28 14.00
C ASP A 110 -7.02 -21.58 12.64
N GLU A 111 -8.03 -21.85 11.80
CA GLU A 111 -8.18 -21.21 10.50
C GLU A 111 -8.40 -19.70 10.62
N VAL A 112 -9.22 -19.26 11.57
CA VAL A 112 -9.43 -17.84 11.88
C VAL A 112 -8.15 -17.19 12.40
N SER A 113 -7.43 -17.88 13.29
CA SER A 113 -6.19 -17.38 13.88
C SER A 113 -5.10 -17.21 12.82
N GLN A 114 -4.96 -18.19 11.92
CA GLN A 114 -4.06 -18.09 10.76
C GLN A 114 -4.45 -16.92 9.84
N MET A 115 -5.74 -16.73 9.57
CA MET A 115 -6.19 -15.60 8.74
C MET A 115 -5.87 -14.26 9.39
N ARG A 116 -6.12 -14.11 10.70
CA ARG A 116 -5.74 -12.90 11.46
C ARG A 116 -4.23 -12.67 11.42
N GLY A 117 -3.44 -13.72 11.56
CA GLY A 117 -1.98 -13.66 11.43
C GLY A 117 -1.54 -13.16 10.05
N ARG A 118 -2.16 -13.67 8.98
CA ARG A 118 -1.88 -13.22 7.60
C ARG A 118 -2.22 -11.74 7.39
N ILE A 119 -3.37 -11.29 7.87
CA ILE A 119 -3.79 -9.88 7.81
C ILE A 119 -2.79 -9.01 8.60
N GLY A 120 -2.45 -9.40 9.83
CA GLY A 120 -1.50 -8.66 10.67
C GLY A 120 -0.11 -8.56 10.06
N ASN A 121 0.38 -9.65 9.47
CA ASN A 121 1.64 -9.67 8.74
C ASN A 121 1.63 -8.72 7.54
N PHE A 122 0.56 -8.75 6.74
CA PHE A 122 0.41 -7.85 5.59
C PHE A 122 0.37 -6.38 6.03
N GLN A 123 -0.40 -6.05 7.07
CA GLN A 123 -0.50 -4.71 7.62
C GLN A 123 0.88 -4.22 8.12
N ARG A 124 1.57 -4.99 8.95
CA ARG A 124 2.84 -4.57 9.55
C ARG A 124 3.99 -4.49 8.55
N ASN A 125 4.12 -5.48 7.69
CA ASN A 125 5.26 -5.55 6.77
C ASN A 125 5.05 -4.74 5.50
N THR A 126 3.81 -4.65 5.02
CA THR A 126 3.53 -3.97 3.76
C THR A 126 3.01 -2.57 4.01
N LEU A 127 1.87 -2.42 4.69
CA LEU A 127 1.23 -1.11 4.83
C LEU A 127 2.02 -0.17 5.74
N GLU A 128 2.42 -0.61 6.93
CA GLU A 128 3.18 0.23 7.86
C GLU A 128 4.58 0.54 7.34
N SER A 129 5.25 -0.42 6.69
CA SER A 129 6.59 -0.18 6.13
C SER A 129 6.56 0.82 4.98
N ASN A 130 5.59 0.68 4.05
CA ASN A 130 5.42 1.66 2.98
C ASN A 130 5.02 3.03 3.54
N ASN A 131 4.13 3.08 4.53
CA ASN A 131 3.75 4.35 5.15
C ASN A 131 4.96 5.06 5.79
N ARG A 132 5.81 4.33 6.52
CA ARG A 132 7.06 4.88 7.07
C ARG A 132 7.99 5.42 5.99
N SER A 133 8.13 4.68 4.89
CA SER A 133 8.95 5.12 3.74
C SER A 133 8.38 6.38 3.08
N LEU A 134 7.08 6.42 2.82
CA LEU A 134 6.39 7.58 2.25
C LEU A 134 6.48 8.81 3.16
N GLN A 135 6.39 8.63 4.49
CA GLN A 135 6.55 9.72 5.44
C GLN A 135 7.95 10.30 5.41
N SER A 136 8.99 9.45 5.35
CA SER A 136 10.38 9.92 5.17
C SER A 136 10.59 10.62 3.84
N MET A 137 10.01 10.10 2.75
CA MET A 137 10.05 10.78 1.44
C MET A 137 9.37 12.14 1.49
N LYS A 138 8.22 12.25 2.16
CA LYS A 138 7.51 13.52 2.36
C LYS A 138 8.35 14.53 3.14
N GLU A 139 9.00 14.09 4.21
CA GLU A 139 9.89 14.93 5.02
C GLU A 139 11.08 15.43 4.18
N ASN A 140 11.75 14.53 3.45
CA ASN A 140 12.86 14.89 2.58
C ASN A 140 12.45 15.86 1.46
N LEU A 141 11.26 15.67 0.88
CA LEU A 141 10.72 16.57 -0.14
C LEU A 141 10.39 17.94 0.46
N SER A 142 9.76 17.99 1.64
CA SER A 142 9.48 19.25 2.34
C SER A 142 10.75 20.01 2.71
N ASN A 143 11.79 19.31 3.14
CA ASN A 143 13.09 19.92 3.45
C ASN A 143 13.77 20.47 2.19
N SER A 144 13.68 19.73 1.07
CA SER A 144 14.20 20.18 -0.22
C SER A 144 13.43 21.40 -0.73
N GLU A 145 12.11 21.41 -0.60
CA GLU A 145 11.26 22.55 -0.94
C GLU A 145 11.59 23.78 -0.09
N SER A 146 11.76 23.61 1.23
CA SER A 146 12.17 24.69 2.13
C SER A 146 13.52 25.26 1.72
N ALA A 147 14.52 24.40 1.46
CA ALA A 147 15.84 24.85 1.05
C ALA A 147 15.81 25.64 -0.27
N ILE A 148 15.00 25.21 -1.25
CA ILE A 148 14.85 25.95 -2.52
C ILE A 148 14.17 27.29 -2.26
N ARG A 149 13.07 27.33 -1.51
CA ARG A 149 12.35 28.57 -1.19
C ARG A 149 13.23 29.55 -0.41
N ASP A 150 14.00 29.05 0.55
CA ASP A 150 14.90 29.88 1.37
C ASP A 150 16.06 30.43 0.54
N LEU A 151 16.61 29.65 -0.40
CA LEU A 151 17.63 30.13 -1.35
C LEU A 151 17.08 31.22 -2.28
N ASP A 152 15.88 31.04 -2.82
CA ASP A 152 15.24 32.03 -3.68
C ASP A 152 14.98 33.34 -2.92
N VAL A 153 14.47 33.26 -1.67
CA VAL A 153 14.26 34.42 -0.80
C VAL A 153 15.58 35.09 -0.44
N ALA A 154 16.64 34.33 -0.11
CA ALA A 154 17.94 34.88 0.20
C ALA A 154 18.58 35.61 -1.00
N SER A 155 18.42 35.06 -2.21
CA SER A 155 18.88 35.69 -3.46
C SER A 155 18.15 37.01 -3.71
N GLU A 156 16.82 37.04 -3.56
CA GLU A 156 16.03 38.26 -3.74
C GLU A 156 16.34 39.31 -2.67
N MET A 157 16.52 38.90 -1.41
CA MET A 157 16.95 39.79 -0.32
C MET A 157 18.35 40.37 -0.56
N THR A 158 19.27 39.59 -1.11
CA THR A 158 20.62 40.05 -1.48
C THR A 158 20.54 41.08 -2.61
N ASN A 159 19.70 40.83 -3.62
CA ASN A 159 19.49 41.76 -4.73
C ASN A 159 18.81 43.05 -4.26
N TYR A 160 17.76 42.95 -3.44
CA TYR A 160 17.09 44.08 -2.80
C TYR A 160 18.08 44.93 -1.99
N THR A 161 18.90 44.28 -1.15
CA THR A 161 19.93 44.97 -0.34
C THR A 161 20.96 45.66 -1.24
N LYS A 162 21.42 44.99 -2.31
CA LYS A 162 22.34 45.58 -3.29
C LYS A 162 21.74 46.82 -3.95
N LEU A 163 20.48 46.74 -4.40
CA LEU A 163 19.77 47.87 -5.01
C LEU A 163 19.57 49.02 -4.02
N GLN A 164 19.27 48.72 -2.75
CA GLN A 164 19.13 49.71 -1.70
C GLN A 164 20.46 50.41 -1.39
N VAL A 165 21.57 49.65 -1.29
CA VAL A 165 22.92 50.21 -1.12
C VAL A 165 23.31 51.06 -2.33
N MET A 166 23.01 50.62 -3.56
CA MET A 166 23.26 51.42 -4.76
C MET A 166 22.45 52.73 -4.77
N GLN A 167 21.18 52.72 -4.33
CA GLN A 167 20.39 53.94 -4.18
C GLN A 167 21.00 54.90 -3.16
N GLN A 168 21.40 54.39 -1.99
CA GLN A 168 22.04 55.20 -0.95
C GLN A 168 23.39 55.74 -1.40
N ALA A 169 24.21 54.92 -2.07
CA ALA A 169 25.48 55.33 -2.65
C ALA A 169 25.29 56.36 -3.78
N GLY A 170 24.27 56.20 -4.63
CA GLY A 170 23.90 57.17 -5.66
C GLY A 170 23.52 58.53 -5.07
N MET A 171 22.70 58.55 -4.01
CA MET A 171 22.37 59.78 -3.29
C MET A 171 23.59 60.42 -2.61
N ALA A 172 24.44 59.62 -1.96
CA ALA A 172 25.67 60.11 -1.33
C ALA A 172 26.67 60.66 -2.37
N MET A 173 26.82 59.98 -3.51
CA MET A 173 27.65 60.43 -4.64
C MET A 173 27.11 61.72 -5.27
N LEU A 174 25.79 61.85 -5.43
CA LEU A 174 25.16 63.11 -5.87
C LEU A 174 25.39 64.24 -4.87
N GLY A 175 25.29 63.97 -3.57
CA GLY A 175 25.61 64.94 -2.52
C GLY A 175 27.07 65.39 -2.58
N GLN A 176 28.01 64.44 -2.73
CA GLN A 176 29.44 64.71 -2.79
C GLN A 176 29.86 65.42 -4.09
N ALA A 177 29.25 65.09 -5.23
CA ALA A 177 29.47 65.80 -6.49
C ALA A 177 28.95 67.25 -6.45
N ASN A 178 27.80 67.48 -5.81
CA ASN A 178 27.27 68.84 -5.62
C ASN A 178 28.14 69.67 -4.65
N GLN A 179 28.67 69.07 -3.58
CA GLN A 179 29.58 69.74 -2.66
C GLN A 179 30.92 70.07 -3.33
N GLY A 180 31.52 69.13 -4.07
CA GLY A 180 32.76 69.37 -4.82
C GLY A 180 32.60 70.43 -5.92
N GLY A 181 31.47 70.45 -6.62
CA GLY A 181 31.17 71.48 -7.63
C GLY A 181 31.05 72.89 -7.05
N GLN A 182 30.49 73.04 -5.84
CA GLN A 182 30.41 74.33 -5.16
C GLN A 182 31.78 74.81 -4.65
N SER A 183 32.65 73.90 -4.20
CA SER A 183 34.03 74.24 -3.80
C SER A 183 34.85 74.76 -5.00
N VAL A 184 34.65 74.21 -6.20
CA VAL A 184 35.32 74.70 -7.43
C VAL A 184 34.76 76.06 -7.86
N LEU A 185 33.45 76.28 -7.74
CA LEU A 185 32.84 77.60 -8.00
C LEU A 185 33.31 78.68 -7.00
N SER A 186 33.64 78.30 -5.76
CA SER A 186 34.29 79.19 -4.78
C SER A 186 35.71 79.56 -5.17
N LEU A 187 36.46 78.66 -5.82
CA LEU A 187 37.82 78.91 -6.32
C LEU A 187 37.84 79.69 -7.65
N LEU A 188 36.74 79.73 -8.38
CA LEU A 188 36.61 80.52 -9.62
C LEU A 188 36.07 81.94 -9.37
N ARG A 189 35.59 82.23 -8.16
CA ARG A 189 35.02 83.53 -7.74
C ARG A 189 35.90 84.31 -6.75
N GLY A 190 36.97 83.69 -6.24
CA GLY A 190 38.00 84.34 -5.41
C GLY A 190 39.28 84.50 -6.20
#